data_AF-A0A5B8Z0C6-F1
#
_entry.id   AF-A0A5B8Z0C6-F1
#
_cell.length_a   1.000
_cell.length_b   1.000
_cell.length_c   1.000
_cell.angle_alpha   90.00
_cell.angle_beta   90.00
_cell.angle_gamma   90.00
#
_symmetry.space_group_name_H-M   'P 1'
#
loop_
_entity.id
_entity.type
_entity.pdbx_description
1 polymer ?
#
loop_
_entity_poly.entity_id
_entity_poly.type
_entity_poly.pdbx_seq_one_letter_code
_entity_poly.pdbx_strand_id
1 'polypeptide(L)'
;MAHKDDDFFRELKKLEGEQLLVITRAVQLDLLGQVFRPVFCGTVSEVQKGHITLSPVIIKMVNAPFYKFPIPLSIPLEQIVSFSKEVPCDAVFPLA
;
A
#
# COMPACT_ATOMS: atom_id res chain seq x y z
N MET A 1 -1.46 -6.82 26.36
CA MET A 1 -1.07 -6.94 24.95
C MET A 1 -2.28 -6.98 24.01
N ALA A 2 -3.33 -7.77 24.28
CA ALA A 2 -4.53 -7.86 23.43
C ALA A 2 -5.24 -6.53 23.11
N HIS A 3 -5.26 -5.57 24.05
CA HIS A 3 -6.00 -4.31 23.86
C HIS A 3 -5.41 -3.41 22.76
N LYS A 4 -4.09 -3.46 22.54
CA LYS A 4 -3.38 -2.55 21.63
C LYS A 4 -3.54 -2.93 20.16
N ASP A 5 -3.59 -4.24 19.87
CA ASP A 5 -3.79 -4.75 18.51
C ASP A 5 -5.23 -4.53 18.05
N ASP A 6 -6.20 -4.67 18.94
CA ASP A 6 -7.61 -4.39 18.64
C ASP A 6 -7.87 -2.90 18.39
N ASP A 7 -7.22 -2.00 19.13
CA ASP A 7 -7.32 -0.55 18.91
C ASP A 7 -6.68 -0.14 17.58
N PHE A 8 -5.50 -0.68 17.25
CA PHE A 8 -4.85 -0.44 15.96
C PHE A 8 -5.68 -0.97 14.78
N PHE A 9 -6.25 -2.16 14.91
CA PHE A 9 -7.15 -2.73 13.90
C PHE A 9 -8.38 -1.85 13.68
N ARG A 10 -8.99 -1.31 14.75
CA ARG A 10 -10.12 -0.38 14.66
C ARG A 10 -9.75 0.92 13.94
N GLU A 11 -8.56 1.47 14.20
CA GLU A 11 -8.08 2.64 13.46
C GLU A 11 -7.87 2.34 11.98
N LEU A 12 -7.24 1.22 11.64
CA LEU A 12 -7.08 0.81 10.25
C LEU A 12 -8.42 0.58 9.56
N LYS A 13 -9.41 0.00 10.25
CA LYS A 13 -10.75 -0.21 9.71
C LYS A 13 -11.43 1.09 9.28
N LYS A 14 -11.13 2.22 9.92
CA LYS A 14 -11.66 3.53 9.50
C LYS A 14 -11.09 4.02 8.16
N LEU A 15 -10.03 3.36 7.66
CA LEU A 15 -9.42 3.68 6.37
C LEU A 15 -10.09 2.95 5.21
N GLU A 16 -11.03 2.01 5.45
CA GLU A 16 -11.76 1.34 4.38
C GLU A 16 -12.51 2.37 3.51
N GLY A 17 -12.31 2.29 2.20
CA GLY A 17 -12.82 3.25 1.21
C GLY A 17 -11.89 4.45 0.95
N GLU A 18 -10.86 4.66 1.77
CA GLU A 18 -9.90 5.76 1.59
C GLU A 18 -8.74 5.37 0.66
N GLN A 19 -8.15 6.38 0.03
CA GLN A 19 -6.89 6.21 -0.70
C GLN A 19 -5.70 6.23 0.25
N LEU A 20 -4.82 5.24 0.09
CA LEU A 20 -3.60 5.11 0.87
C LEU A 20 -2.42 4.89 -0.05
N LEU A 21 -1.35 5.65 0.21
CA LEU A 21 -0.01 5.31 -0.23
C LEU A 21 0.64 4.42 0.83
N VAL A 22 1.17 3.26 0.44
CA VAL A 22 1.77 2.26 1.31
C VAL A 22 3.19 1.96 0.83
N ILE A 23 4.15 2.04 1.75
CA ILE A 23 5.56 1.70 1.52
C ILE A 23 5.85 0.44 2.32
N THR A 24 6.33 -0.61 1.64
CA THR A 24 6.65 -1.88 2.30
C THR A 24 8.17 -2.07 2.51
N ARG A 25 8.52 -2.96 3.43
CA ARG A 25 9.89 -3.29 3.85
C ARG A 25 10.65 -4.09 2.80
N ALA A 26 9.93 -4.79 1.93
CA ALA A 26 10.56 -5.59 0.88
C ALA A 26 11.52 -4.70 0.09
N VAL A 27 12.79 -5.09 0.07
CA VAL A 27 13.87 -4.26 -0.45
C VAL A 27 13.60 -3.97 -1.93
N GLN A 28 13.01 -4.94 -2.62
CA GLN A 28 12.92 -5.01 -4.06
C GLN A 28 11.83 -6.01 -4.48
N LEU A 29 10.85 -5.58 -5.25
CA LEU A 29 10.01 -6.49 -6.03
C LEU A 29 10.60 -6.62 -7.42
N ASP A 30 10.70 -7.84 -7.93
CA ASP A 30 11.00 -8.11 -9.34
C ASP A 30 9.67 -8.23 -10.08
N LEU A 31 9.32 -7.19 -10.84
CA LEU A 31 8.24 -7.26 -11.82
C LEU A 31 8.85 -7.00 -13.18
N LEU A 32 8.62 -7.94 -14.10
CA LEU A 32 9.00 -7.80 -15.51
C LEU A 32 10.52 -7.57 -15.72
N GLY A 33 11.37 -8.09 -14.84
CA GLY A 33 12.83 -7.95 -14.94
C GLY A 33 13.36 -6.59 -14.50
N GLN A 34 12.53 -5.78 -13.82
CA GLN A 34 12.94 -4.53 -13.19
C GLN A 34 12.71 -4.61 -11.70
N VAL A 35 13.66 -4.03 -10.98
CA VAL A 35 13.67 -4.09 -9.53
C VAL A 35 13.29 -2.73 -8.95
N PHE A 36 12.17 -2.68 -8.21
CA PHE A 36 11.62 -1.42 -7.72
C PHE A 36 11.35 -1.46 -6.21
N ARG A 37 11.40 -0.29 -5.59
CA ARG A 37 10.92 -0.11 -4.23
C ARG A 37 9.39 -0.24 -4.23
N PRO A 38 8.83 -1.14 -3.42
CA PRO A 38 7.39 -1.41 -3.41
C PRO A 38 6.62 -0.26 -2.74
N VAL A 39 6.31 0.76 -3.54
CA VAL A 39 5.42 1.86 -3.20
C VAL A 39 4.10 1.65 -3.95
N PHE A 40 3.05 1.38 -3.18
CA PHE A 40 1.72 1.12 -3.68
C PHE A 40 0.83 2.30 -3.35
N CYS A 41 -0.08 2.67 -4.25
CA CYS A 41 -1.15 3.59 -3.94
C CYS A 41 -2.47 3.01 -4.41
N GLY A 42 -3.47 2.94 -3.55
CA GLY A 42 -4.75 2.37 -3.91
C GLY A 42 -5.83 2.68 -2.90
N THR A 43 -7.06 2.28 -3.21
CA THR A 43 -8.18 2.38 -2.26
C THR A 43 -8.17 1.18 -1.34
N VAL A 44 -8.28 1.39 -0.02
CA VAL A 44 -8.40 0.29 0.94
C VAL A 44 -9.76 -0.37 0.76
N SER A 45 -9.79 -1.53 0.11
CA SER A 45 -11.03 -2.28 -0.11
C SER A 45 -11.40 -3.16 1.08
N GLU A 46 -10.41 -3.58 1.87
CA GLU A 46 -10.62 -4.44 3.03
C GLU A 46 -9.47 -4.31 4.04
N VAL A 47 -9.79 -4.38 5.32
CA VAL A 47 -8.85 -4.48 6.44
C VAL A 47 -9.14 -5.75 7.22
N GLN A 48 -8.14 -6.61 7.37
CA GLN A 48 -8.16 -7.78 8.23
C GLN A 48 -7.11 -7.66 9.34
N LYS A 49 -7.15 -8.54 10.34
CA LYS A 49 -6.25 -8.47 11.51
C LYS A 49 -4.75 -8.57 11.17
N GLY A 50 -4.39 -9.09 9.99
CA GLY A 50 -3.00 -9.27 9.58
C GLY A 50 -2.61 -8.55 8.27
N HIS A 51 -3.55 -7.99 7.53
CA HIS A 51 -3.26 -7.35 6.25
C HIS A 51 -4.30 -6.29 5.89
N ILE A 52 -3.91 -5.38 5.00
CA ILE A 52 -4.84 -4.50 4.26
C ILE A 52 -4.88 -4.94 2.80
N THR A 53 -6.04 -4.82 2.17
CA THR A 53 -6.19 -5.06 0.74
C THR A 53 -6.46 -3.75 0.03
N LEU A 54 -5.69 -3.48 -1.01
CA LEU A 54 -5.86 -2.32 -1.89
C LEU A 54 -6.50 -2.75 -3.22
N SER A 55 -7.56 -2.06 -3.64
CA SER A 55 -8.21 -2.25 -4.94
C SER A 55 -9.02 -1.03 -5.36
N PRO A 56 -8.81 -0.46 -6.57
CA PRO A 56 -7.69 -0.73 -7.48
C PRO A 56 -6.36 -0.26 -6.87
N VAL A 57 -5.25 -0.83 -7.31
CA VAL A 57 -3.90 -0.47 -6.84
C VAL A 57 -2.99 -0.04 -7.99
N ILE A 58 -2.26 1.03 -7.76
CA ILE A 58 -1.23 1.59 -8.61
C ILE A 58 0.11 1.27 -7.97
N ILE A 59 1.02 0.70 -8.76
CA ILE A 59 2.42 0.52 -8.38
C ILE A 59 3.19 1.73 -8.90
N LYS A 60 3.79 2.49 -7.98
CA LYS A 60 4.62 3.65 -8.33
C LYS A 60 5.99 3.15 -8.79
N MET A 61 6.19 3.15 -10.10
CA MET A 61 7.48 2.83 -10.72
C MET A 61 8.14 4.09 -11.30
N VAL A 62 9.47 4.14 -11.29
CA VAL A 62 10.27 5.24 -11.86
C VAL A 62 9.87 5.50 -13.33
N ASN A 63 9.71 4.43 -14.10
CA ASN A 63 9.44 4.50 -15.55
C ASN A 63 7.93 4.41 -15.90
N ALA A 64 7.07 4.17 -14.91
CA ALA A 64 5.63 3.98 -15.10
C ALA A 64 4.86 4.34 -13.81
N PRO A 65 4.69 5.64 -13.51
CA PRO A 65 4.16 6.12 -12.23
C PRO A 65 2.67 5.79 -11.98
N PHE A 66 1.98 5.22 -12.96
CA PHE A 66 0.55 4.89 -12.90
C PHE A 66 0.25 3.45 -13.32
N TYR A 67 1.20 2.53 -13.15
CA TYR A 67 0.96 1.13 -13.50
C TYR A 67 -0.13 0.54 -12.61
N LYS A 68 -1.28 0.26 -13.20
CA LYS A 68 -2.42 -0.36 -12.53
C LYS A 68 -2.19 -1.86 -12.43
N PHE A 69 -2.11 -2.37 -11.21
CA PHE A 69 -2.08 -3.81 -11.00
C PHE A 69 -3.47 -4.39 -11.31
N PRO A 70 -3.56 -5.52 -12.02
CA PRO A 70 -4.83 -6.01 -12.57
C PRO A 70 -5.75 -6.63 -11.51
N ILE A 71 -5.24 -6.95 -10.32
CA ILE A 71 -5.96 -7.62 -9.24
C ILE A 71 -5.83 -6.84 -7.92
N PRO A 72 -6.72 -7.06 -6.95
CA PRO A 72 -6.53 -6.56 -5.59
C PRO A 72 -5.19 -7.03 -5.01
N LEU A 73 -4.54 -6.19 -4.21
CA LEU A 73 -3.26 -6.51 -3.57
C LEU A 73 -3.41 -6.48 -2.05
N SER A 74 -3.23 -7.64 -1.41
CA SER A 74 -3.18 -7.75 0.05
C SER A 74 -1.75 -7.59 0.55
N ILE A 75 -1.55 -6.64 1.45
CA ILE A 75 -0.26 -6.26 2.03
C ILE A 75 -0.28 -6.61 3.53
N PRO A 76 0.59 -7.53 3.99
CA PRO A 76 0.70 -7.85 5.41
C PRO A 76 1.15 -6.63 6.22
N LEU A 77 0.54 -6.43 7.39
CA LEU A 77 0.79 -5.24 8.22
C LEU A 77 2.26 -5.15 8.67
N GLU A 78 2.88 -6.30 8.96
CA GLU A 78 4.30 -6.39 9.34
C GLU A 78 5.27 -5.99 8.23
N GLN A 79 4.81 -6.02 6.97
CA GLN A 79 5.58 -5.56 5.83
C GLN A 79 5.45 -4.05 5.61
N ILE A 80 4.47 -3.37 6.22
CA ILE A 80 4.29 -1.93 6.05
C ILE A 80 5.32 -1.17 6.89
N VAL A 81 6.14 -0.35 6.23
CA VAL A 81 7.10 0.55 6.89
C VAL A 81 6.44 1.90 7.18
N SER A 82 5.63 2.38 6.24
CA SER A 82 4.92 3.65 6.36
C SER A 82 3.72 3.66 5.44
N PHE A 83 2.70 4.44 5.77
CA PHE A 83 1.61 4.78 4.88
C PHE A 83 1.20 6.24 5.06
N SER A 84 0.59 6.82 4.02
CA SER A 84 0.12 8.20 4.03
C SER A 84 -1.19 8.35 3.26
N LYS A 85 -2.05 9.24 3.76
CA LYS A 85 -3.27 9.72 3.08
C LYS A 85 -3.07 11.07 2.38
N GLU A 86 -1.94 11.73 2.63
CA GLU A 86 -1.69 13.09 2.17
C GLU A 86 -1.15 13.12 0.74
N VAL A 87 -0.64 11.99 0.25
CA VAL A 87 -0.11 11.86 -1.11
C VAL A 87 -1.17 11.22 -2.00
N PRO A 88 -1.75 11.98 -2.95
CA PRO A 88 -2.72 11.45 -3.90
C PRO A 88 -2.12 10.35 -4.77
N CYS A 89 -2.92 9.36 -5.16
CA CYS A 89 -2.44 8.27 -6.02
C CYS A 89 -2.10 8.71 -7.44
N ASP A 90 -2.62 9.85 -7.89
CA ASP A 90 -2.28 10.48 -9.17
C ASP A 90 -1.06 11.43 -9.09
N ALA A 91 -0.50 11.64 -7.89
CA ALA A 91 0.70 12.47 -7.74
C ALA A 91 1.92 11.82 -8.40
N VAL A 92 2.68 12.62 -9.16
CA VAL A 92 3.98 12.25 -9.72
C VAL A 92 5.06 12.82 -8.82
N PHE A 93 5.93 11.97 -8.30
CA PHE A 93 7.07 12.38 -7.49
C PHE A 93 8.30 11.56 -7.86
N PRO A 94 9.50 12.16 -7.85
CA PRO A 94 10.73 11.46 -8.14
C PRO A 94 11.01 10.42 -7.06
N LEU A 95 11.18 9.16 -7.48
CA LEU A 95 11.69 8.09 -6.65
C LEU A 95 13.23 8.13 -6.77
N ALA A 96 13.86 9.03 -6.02
CA ALA A 96 15.31 9.20 -5.96
C ALA A 96 16.00 8.15 -5.07
#